data_AF-A0A7S1WH89-F1
#
_entry.id   AF-A0A7S1WH89-F1
#
_cell.length_a   1.000
_cell.length_b   1.000
_cell.length_c   1.000
_cell.angle_alpha   90.00
_cell.angle_beta   90.00
_cell.angle_gamma   90.00
#
_symmetry.space_group_name_H-M   'P 1'
#
loop_
_entity.id
_entity.type
_entity.pdbx_description
1 polymer ?
#
loop_
_entity_poly.entity_id
_entity_poly.type
_entity_poly.pdbx_seq_one_letter_code
_entity_poly.pdbx_strand_id
1 'polypeptide(L)'
;AAALALDPHGLILNACSPGREGEMAIPMKMAIMLLVSAGVASALKGRGASSSLVFQGESCLDIKDRGTCEDSRMLRGLSCAGWGGSRCLPRGAPAFLITDAEICQSSYGLLGIRSIGWGGAKCLVAGASCSDIAWPHVCDAAWKKLGLKCAGWGGSTCLSLDASPALITDKAICENSQAWLNIPSAGWDGTRCRAKNMRCKDLDGKKMCEEFEGACAGWGGNGCLEHGSSPSLIADVAICNRSQALLGIPSIGWGGTSC
;
A
#
# COMPACT_ATOMS: atom_id res chain seq x y z
N ALA A 1 -12.53 -60.70 12.09
CA ALA A 1 -11.71 -60.21 10.97
C ALA A 1 -12.38 -58.96 10.42
N ALA A 2 -11.87 -57.78 10.75
CA ALA A 2 -12.28 -56.51 10.15
C ALA A 2 -10.98 -55.77 9.83
N ALA A 3 -10.72 -55.57 8.55
CA ALA A 3 -9.53 -54.93 8.03
C ALA A 3 -9.69 -53.40 8.10
N LEU A 4 -8.74 -52.73 8.74
CA LEU A 4 -8.58 -51.28 8.68
C LEU A 4 -7.76 -50.95 7.42
N ALA A 5 -8.35 -50.18 6.52
CA ALA A 5 -7.66 -49.59 5.38
C ALA A 5 -6.93 -48.32 5.84
N LEU A 6 -5.61 -48.27 5.62
CA LEU A 6 -4.76 -47.10 5.83
C LEU A 6 -4.59 -46.35 4.51
N ASP A 7 -4.81 -45.05 4.56
CA ASP A 7 -4.55 -44.10 3.47
C ASP A 7 -3.05 -43.74 3.43
N PRO A 8 -2.35 -43.80 2.28
CA PRO A 8 -0.91 -43.56 2.20
C PRO A 8 -0.49 -42.07 2.21
N HIS A 9 -1.43 -41.13 2.29
CA HIS A 9 -1.11 -39.70 2.35
C HIS A 9 -1.29 -39.18 3.77
N GLY A 10 -0.21 -39.26 4.56
CA GLY A 10 -0.13 -38.76 5.94
C GLY A 10 -0.36 -37.25 6.05
N LEU A 11 -1.63 -36.84 5.99
CA LEU A 11 -2.10 -35.51 6.36
C LEU A 11 -2.97 -35.62 7.60
N ILE A 12 -2.41 -35.19 8.72
CA ILE A 12 -3.13 -34.97 9.98
C ILE A 12 -4.11 -33.82 9.74
N LEU A 13 -5.39 -34.14 9.57
CA LEU A 13 -6.47 -33.15 9.62
C LEU A 13 -6.68 -32.73 11.08
N ASN A 14 -6.05 -31.62 11.48
CA ASN A 14 -6.41 -30.92 12.71
C ASN A 14 -7.75 -30.21 12.49
N ALA A 15 -8.81 -30.81 13.03
CA ALA A 15 -10.12 -30.19 13.13
C ALA A 15 -10.10 -29.07 14.18
N CYS A 16 -9.97 -27.81 13.74
CA CYS A 16 -10.26 -26.66 14.58
C CYS A 16 -11.79 -26.44 14.64
N SER A 17 -12.39 -26.78 15.78
CA SER A 17 -13.74 -26.35 16.14
C SER A 17 -13.80 -24.82 16.30
N PRO A 18 -14.86 -24.13 15.82
CA PRO A 18 -15.10 -22.75 16.19
C PRO A 18 -15.70 -22.68 17.61
N GLY A 19 -14.91 -22.15 18.54
CA GLY A 19 -15.37 -21.78 19.88
C GLY A 19 -16.44 -20.68 19.82
N ARG A 20 -17.59 -20.96 20.42
CA ARG A 20 -18.62 -19.97 20.80
C ARG A 20 -18.25 -19.39 22.16
N GLU A 21 -17.80 -18.14 22.20
CA GLU A 21 -17.69 -17.31 23.39
C GLU A 21 -17.83 -15.86 22.90
N GLY A 22 -18.54 -14.91 23.51
CA GLY A 22 -19.38 -14.86 24.68
C GLY A 22 -20.11 -13.51 24.60
N GLU A 23 -21.42 -13.53 24.77
CA GLU A 23 -22.30 -12.37 24.67
C GLU A 23 -22.19 -11.55 25.97
N MET A 24 -21.37 -10.50 25.98
CA MET A 24 -21.29 -9.57 27.12
C MET A 24 -22.27 -8.42 26.91
N ALA A 25 -23.46 -8.57 27.50
CA ALA A 25 -24.44 -7.51 27.66
C ALA A 25 -23.93 -6.48 28.68
N ILE A 26 -23.66 -5.26 28.22
CA ILE A 26 -23.33 -4.11 29.08
C ILE A 26 -24.63 -3.32 29.33
N PRO A 27 -25.12 -3.20 30.58
CA PRO A 27 -26.25 -2.34 30.89
C PRO A 27 -25.81 -0.87 30.93
N MET A 28 -26.11 -0.10 29.88
CA MET A 28 -26.03 1.36 29.93
C MET A 28 -27.16 1.93 30.81
N LYS A 29 -26.79 2.40 32.00
CA LYS A 29 -27.65 3.25 32.83
C LYS A 29 -27.65 4.66 32.23
N MET A 30 -28.78 5.07 31.66
CA MET A 30 -29.08 6.46 31.33
C MET A 30 -29.18 7.29 32.61
N ALA A 31 -28.30 8.28 32.78
CA ALA A 31 -28.48 9.37 33.72
C ALA A 31 -28.95 10.60 32.93
N ILE A 32 -30.25 10.88 33.01
CA ILE A 32 -30.87 12.11 32.51
C ILE A 32 -30.58 13.20 33.55
N MET A 33 -29.69 14.12 33.24
CA MET A 33 -29.51 15.37 33.99
C MET A 33 -30.24 16.49 33.25
N LEU A 34 -31.42 16.85 33.75
CA LEU A 34 -32.14 18.06 33.38
C LEU A 34 -31.53 19.25 34.14
N LEU A 35 -30.78 20.10 33.43
CA LEU A 35 -30.38 21.42 33.92
C LEU A 35 -31.22 22.47 33.21
N VAL A 36 -32.27 22.91 33.91
CA VAL A 36 -33.02 24.14 33.63
C VAL A 36 -32.11 25.30 34.04
N SER A 37 -31.75 26.17 33.10
CA SER A 37 -31.20 27.49 33.43
C SER A 37 -31.98 28.57 32.68
N ALA A 38 -32.52 29.47 33.51
CA ALA A 38 -33.28 30.65 33.15
C ALA A 38 -32.40 31.68 32.43
N GLY A 39 -33.04 32.45 31.55
CA GLY A 39 -32.36 33.34 30.62
C GLY A 39 -31.90 34.67 31.17
N VAL A 40 -31.27 35.44 30.28
CA VAL A 40 -31.21 36.90 30.34
C VAL A 40 -31.28 37.41 28.89
N ALA A 41 -32.39 38.08 28.56
CA ALA A 41 -32.55 38.80 27.31
C ALA A 41 -31.81 40.15 27.43
N SER A 42 -30.77 40.37 26.62
CA SER A 42 -30.18 41.69 26.44
C SER A 42 -30.31 42.10 24.98
N ALA A 43 -31.16 43.10 24.76
CA ALA A 43 -31.36 43.77 23.50
C ALA A 43 -30.19 44.72 23.23
N LEU A 44 -29.43 44.48 22.17
CA LEU A 44 -28.54 45.49 21.59
C LEU A 44 -28.91 45.73 20.13
N LYS A 45 -29.52 46.89 19.92
CA LYS A 45 -29.88 47.47 18.63
C LYS A 45 -28.66 48.25 18.12
N GLY A 46 -27.88 47.63 17.24
CA GLY A 46 -26.74 48.26 16.57
C GLY A 46 -26.88 48.17 15.06
N ARG A 47 -27.26 49.28 14.42
CA ARG A 47 -27.14 49.49 12.97
C ARG A 47 -25.66 49.61 12.64
N GLY A 48 -25.13 48.74 11.79
CA GLY A 48 -23.75 48.81 11.28
C GLY A 48 -23.69 48.20 9.89
N ALA A 49 -23.09 48.93 8.95
CA ALA A 49 -23.18 48.73 7.52
C ALA A 49 -22.77 47.33 7.03
N SER A 50 -23.64 46.72 6.22
CA SER A 50 -23.32 45.57 5.37
C SER A 50 -22.26 45.95 4.35
N SER A 51 -21.00 45.85 4.75
CA SER A 51 -19.91 45.64 3.80
C SER A 51 -19.91 44.16 3.46
N SER A 52 -20.55 43.80 2.35
CA SER A 52 -20.36 42.50 1.70
C SER A 52 -18.91 42.42 1.20
N LEU A 53 -17.98 42.18 2.14
CA LEU A 53 -16.69 41.62 1.80
C LEU A 53 -16.99 40.23 1.25
N VAL A 54 -16.88 40.11 -0.07
CA VAL A 54 -16.83 38.85 -0.78
C VAL A 54 -15.62 38.10 -0.22
N PHE A 55 -15.85 37.29 0.82
CA PHE A 55 -14.87 36.32 1.29
C PHE A 55 -14.59 35.41 0.10
N GLN A 56 -13.41 35.56 -0.49
CA GLN A 56 -12.96 34.70 -1.57
C GLN A 56 -12.82 33.27 -1.04
N GLY A 57 -13.89 32.49 -1.18
CA GLY A 57 -13.92 31.05 -1.40
C GLY A 57 -13.07 30.18 -0.48
N GLU A 58 -13.07 30.40 0.84
CA GLU A 58 -12.49 29.42 1.75
C GLU A 58 -13.27 28.11 1.65
N SER A 59 -12.61 27.05 1.21
CA SER A 59 -13.22 25.73 1.10
C SER A 59 -13.15 25.01 2.46
N CYS A 60 -14.00 23.99 2.67
CA CYS A 60 -13.89 23.14 3.87
C CYS A 60 -12.47 22.58 4.03
N LEU A 61 -11.79 22.27 2.92
CA LEU A 61 -10.46 21.65 2.95
C LEU A 61 -9.36 22.57 3.49
N ASP A 62 -9.60 23.87 3.53
CA ASP A 62 -8.65 24.87 4.05
C ASP A 62 -8.67 24.95 5.58
N ILE A 63 -9.72 24.43 6.22
CA ILE A 63 -9.87 24.42 7.67
C ILE A 63 -9.10 23.23 8.26
N LYS A 64 -7.97 23.52 8.92
CA LYS A 64 -7.08 22.53 9.56
C LYS A 64 -7.25 22.41 11.08
N ASP A 65 -8.25 23.07 11.63
CA ASP A 65 -8.58 23.03 13.06
C ASP A 65 -9.96 22.42 13.28
N ARG A 66 -10.07 21.55 14.30
CA ARG A 66 -11.31 20.81 14.57
C ARG A 66 -12.42 21.73 15.06
N GLY A 67 -12.14 22.63 16.00
CA GLY A 67 -13.14 23.56 16.53
C GLY A 67 -13.70 24.47 15.42
N THR A 68 -12.81 25.02 14.61
CA THR A 68 -13.18 25.85 13.45
C THR A 68 -14.01 25.07 12.42
N CYS A 69 -13.76 23.76 12.26
CA CYS A 69 -14.55 22.90 11.38
C CYS A 69 -15.96 22.67 11.93
N GLU A 70 -16.09 22.38 13.23
CA GLU A 70 -17.37 22.18 13.91
C GLU A 70 -18.22 23.47 13.87
N ASP A 71 -17.59 24.63 14.02
CA ASP A 71 -18.24 25.95 13.95
C ASP A 71 -18.34 26.52 12.52
N SER A 72 -17.83 25.83 11.49
CA SER A 72 -17.72 26.35 10.12
C SER A 72 -19.06 26.80 9.52
N ARG A 73 -20.15 26.14 9.91
CA ARG A 73 -21.51 26.52 9.48
C ARG A 73 -21.92 27.87 10.06
N MET A 74 -21.60 28.13 11.33
CA MET A 74 -21.97 29.37 12.01
C MET A 74 -21.02 30.51 11.65
N LEU A 75 -19.71 30.25 11.65
CA LEU A 75 -18.68 31.27 11.46
C LEU A 75 -18.48 31.66 10.00
N ARG A 76 -18.62 30.70 9.07
CA ARG A 76 -18.24 30.89 7.66
C ARG A 76 -19.38 30.59 6.68
N GLY A 77 -20.54 30.15 7.17
CA GLY A 77 -21.66 29.75 6.31
C GLY A 77 -21.37 28.51 5.46
N LEU A 78 -20.32 27.74 5.78
CA LEU A 78 -19.91 26.56 5.00
C LEU A 78 -20.74 25.34 5.37
N SER A 79 -21.15 24.57 4.37
CA SER A 79 -21.89 23.30 4.55
C SER A 79 -20.95 22.10 4.46
N CYS A 80 -20.01 22.01 5.39
CA CYS A 80 -19.06 20.90 5.47
C CYS A 80 -19.74 19.60 5.97
N ALA A 81 -19.14 18.45 5.66
CA ALA A 81 -19.53 17.15 6.21
C ALA A 81 -19.12 17.01 7.68
N GLY A 82 -17.95 17.57 8.04
CA GLY A 82 -17.41 17.51 9.39
C GLY A 82 -15.89 17.30 9.40
N TRP A 83 -15.34 17.04 10.58
CA TRP A 83 -13.89 16.82 10.76
C TRP A 83 -13.48 15.44 10.24
N GLY A 84 -12.45 15.38 9.40
CA GLY A 84 -11.91 14.14 8.83
C GLY A 84 -10.66 13.61 9.53
N GLY A 85 -10.21 14.24 10.63
CA GLY A 85 -8.99 13.86 11.35
C GLY A 85 -7.87 14.89 11.21
N SER A 86 -7.58 15.34 9.99
CA SER A 86 -6.52 16.34 9.71
C SER A 86 -7.04 17.66 9.13
N ARG A 87 -8.29 17.67 8.64
CA ARG A 87 -8.95 18.83 8.04
C ARG A 87 -10.46 18.65 8.02
N CYS A 88 -11.18 19.74 7.80
CA CYS A 88 -12.61 19.70 7.55
C CYS A 88 -12.90 19.15 6.15
N LEU A 89 -13.94 18.33 6.03
CA LEU A 89 -14.31 17.68 4.77
C LEU A 89 -15.56 18.32 4.16
N PRO A 90 -15.60 18.56 2.84
CA PRO A 90 -16.83 18.95 2.16
C PRO A 90 -17.82 17.78 2.10
N ARG A 91 -19.12 18.07 1.89
CA ARG A 91 -20.13 17.03 1.65
C ARG A 91 -19.80 16.22 0.39
N GLY A 92 -19.96 14.91 0.49
CA GLY A 92 -19.62 13.99 -0.60
C GLY A 92 -18.11 13.76 -0.77
N ALA A 93 -17.28 14.22 0.17
CA ALA A 93 -15.85 13.92 0.17
C ALA A 93 -15.60 12.40 0.12
N PRO A 94 -14.57 11.94 -0.62
CA PRO A 94 -14.22 10.53 -0.64
C PRO A 94 -13.59 10.09 0.69
N ALA A 95 -13.78 8.82 1.06
CA ALA A 95 -13.30 8.29 2.34
C ALA A 95 -11.79 8.41 2.54
N PHE A 96 -10.98 8.38 1.47
CA PHE A 96 -9.52 8.48 1.58
C PHE A 96 -9.02 9.80 2.19
N LEU A 97 -9.88 10.83 2.30
CA LEU A 97 -9.57 12.07 3.00
C LEU A 97 -9.76 11.99 4.52
N ILE A 98 -10.38 10.92 5.03
CA ILE A 98 -10.49 10.64 6.46
C ILE A 98 -9.18 10.01 6.91
N THR A 99 -8.44 10.72 7.74
CA THR A 99 -7.10 10.35 8.26
C THR A 99 -7.14 9.97 9.74
N ASP A 100 -8.33 9.83 10.33
CA ASP A 100 -8.53 9.35 11.70
C ASP A 100 -9.27 8.01 11.69
N ALA A 101 -8.77 7.04 12.45
CA ALA A 101 -9.27 5.67 12.45
C ALA A 101 -10.66 5.54 13.10
N GLU A 102 -10.93 6.29 14.18
CA GLU A 102 -12.22 6.27 14.88
C GLU A 102 -13.30 6.90 14.01
N ILE A 103 -12.97 8.03 13.36
CA ILE A 103 -13.86 8.68 12.40
C ILE A 103 -14.11 7.76 11.19
N CYS A 104 -13.08 7.05 10.72
CA CYS A 104 -13.23 6.09 9.63
C CYS A 104 -14.22 4.96 9.97
N GLN A 105 -14.14 4.41 11.18
CA GLN A 105 -15.03 3.34 11.64
C GLN A 105 -16.50 3.77 11.66
N SER A 106 -16.76 5.04 11.95
CA SER A 106 -18.11 5.63 12.01
C SER A 106 -18.42 6.60 10.85
N SER A 107 -17.67 6.51 9.74
CA SER A 107 -17.66 7.57 8.70
C SER A 107 -19.02 7.81 8.07
N TYR A 108 -19.83 6.75 7.91
CA TYR A 108 -21.15 6.88 7.33
C TYR A 108 -22.13 7.58 8.28
N GLY A 109 -22.08 7.26 9.57
CA GLY A 109 -22.94 7.87 10.58
C GLY A 109 -22.56 9.32 10.88
N LEU A 110 -21.26 9.62 10.95
CA LEU A 110 -20.76 10.95 11.30
C LEU A 110 -20.75 11.92 10.12
N LEU A 111 -20.35 11.44 8.93
CA LEU A 111 -20.04 12.31 7.79
C LEU A 111 -20.88 12.00 6.54
N GLY A 112 -21.67 10.92 6.54
CA GLY A 112 -22.36 10.42 5.35
C GLY A 112 -21.41 9.84 4.29
N ILE A 113 -20.17 9.52 4.65
CA ILE A 113 -19.12 9.05 3.72
C ILE A 113 -19.01 7.52 3.85
N ARG A 114 -19.20 6.81 2.73
CA ARG A 114 -19.06 5.34 2.69
C ARG A 114 -17.58 4.94 2.63
N SER A 115 -17.20 3.99 3.48
CA SER A 115 -15.87 3.40 3.56
C SER A 115 -15.96 1.87 3.61
N ILE A 116 -14.92 1.18 3.15
CA ILE A 116 -14.75 -0.27 3.34
C ILE A 116 -13.90 -0.63 4.57
N GLY A 117 -13.30 0.37 5.24
CA GLY A 117 -12.53 0.19 6.47
C GLY A 117 -11.28 1.06 6.55
N TRP A 118 -10.51 0.90 7.63
CA TRP A 118 -9.27 1.64 7.86
C TRP A 118 -8.07 0.94 7.20
N GLY A 119 -7.32 1.66 6.36
CA GLY A 119 -6.15 1.15 5.65
C GLY A 119 -4.83 1.35 6.40
N GLY A 120 -4.83 1.92 7.61
CA GLY A 120 -3.62 2.18 8.40
C GLY A 120 -3.24 3.67 8.47
N ALA A 121 -3.37 4.39 7.36
CA ALA A 121 -3.09 5.84 7.30
C ALA A 121 -4.32 6.68 6.92
N LYS A 122 -5.28 6.06 6.23
CA LYS A 122 -6.49 6.69 5.73
C LYS A 122 -7.60 5.65 5.61
N CYS A 123 -8.82 6.12 5.53
CA CYS A 123 -9.99 5.29 5.28
C CYS A 123 -10.01 4.82 3.82
N LEU A 124 -10.44 3.60 3.55
CA LEU A 124 -10.45 3.01 2.21
C LEU A 124 -11.81 3.20 1.53
N VAL A 125 -11.78 3.50 0.24
CA VAL A 125 -12.98 3.61 -0.60
C VAL A 125 -13.32 2.25 -1.24
N ALA A 126 -14.53 2.11 -1.77
CA ALA A 126 -14.87 0.97 -2.60
C ALA A 126 -13.93 0.92 -3.82
N GLY A 127 -13.40 -0.27 -4.13
CA GLY A 127 -12.40 -0.45 -5.18
C GLY A 127 -10.96 -0.11 -4.78
N ALA A 128 -10.69 0.14 -3.49
CA ALA A 128 -9.31 0.24 -3.00
C ALA A 128 -8.50 -1.01 -3.32
N SER A 129 -7.21 -0.82 -3.54
CA SER A 129 -6.26 -1.87 -3.86
C SER A 129 -5.48 -2.32 -2.62
N CYS A 130 -4.74 -3.43 -2.73
CA CYS A 130 -3.88 -3.87 -1.63
C CYS A 130 -2.80 -2.83 -1.29
N SER A 131 -2.23 -2.14 -2.28
CA SER A 131 -1.19 -1.13 -2.06
C SER A 131 -1.68 0.12 -1.32
N ASP A 132 -2.99 0.32 -1.17
CA ASP A 132 -3.57 1.37 -0.33
C ASP A 132 -3.48 1.05 1.18
N ILE A 133 -3.16 -0.20 1.55
CA ILE A 133 -2.98 -0.62 2.93
C ILE A 133 -1.55 -0.31 3.39
N ALA A 134 -1.44 0.55 4.40
CA ALA A 134 -0.17 1.05 4.93
C ALA A 134 0.40 0.22 6.09
N TRP A 135 -0.41 -0.63 6.73
CA TRP A 135 -0.01 -1.36 7.95
C TRP A 135 0.00 -2.88 7.75
N PRO A 136 1.06 -3.60 8.20
CA PRO A 136 1.19 -5.05 8.02
C PRO A 136 0.00 -5.84 8.57
N HIS A 137 -0.39 -5.59 9.83
CA HIS A 137 -1.49 -6.31 10.49
C HIS A 137 -2.87 -6.05 9.85
N VAL A 138 -3.01 -4.93 9.11
CA VAL A 138 -4.22 -4.66 8.31
C VAL A 138 -4.18 -5.47 7.02
N CYS A 139 -3.00 -5.59 6.39
CA CYS A 139 -2.78 -6.43 5.21
C CYS A 139 -3.08 -7.91 5.52
N ASP A 140 -2.58 -8.42 6.65
CA ASP A 140 -2.82 -9.81 7.08
C ASP A 140 -4.31 -10.11 7.29
N ALA A 141 -5.08 -9.10 7.69
CA ALA A 141 -6.52 -9.18 7.91
C ALA A 141 -7.36 -8.66 6.73
N ALA A 142 -6.75 -8.33 5.58
CA ALA A 142 -7.39 -7.59 4.49
C ALA A 142 -8.62 -8.33 3.94
N TRP A 143 -8.53 -9.64 3.79
CA TRP A 143 -9.66 -10.44 3.31
C TRP A 143 -10.86 -10.39 4.27
N LYS A 144 -10.61 -10.59 5.58
CA LYS A 144 -11.67 -10.67 6.58
C LYS A 144 -12.27 -9.30 6.91
N LYS A 145 -11.46 -8.24 6.95
CA LYS A 145 -11.89 -6.91 7.38
C LYS A 145 -12.32 -6.00 6.23
N LEU A 146 -11.66 -6.12 5.07
CA LEU A 146 -11.81 -5.18 3.96
C LEU A 146 -12.37 -5.85 2.69
N GLY A 147 -12.48 -7.19 2.67
CA GLY A 147 -12.88 -7.93 1.48
C GLY A 147 -11.84 -7.91 0.35
N LEU A 148 -10.59 -7.54 0.65
CA LEU A 148 -9.51 -7.42 -0.33
C LEU A 148 -8.65 -8.69 -0.32
N LYS A 149 -8.42 -9.28 -1.51
CA LYS A 149 -7.53 -10.43 -1.67
C LYS A 149 -6.13 -9.95 -1.99
N CYS A 150 -5.25 -10.03 -1.00
CA CYS A 150 -3.85 -9.62 -1.10
C CYS A 150 -2.93 -10.83 -0.97
N ALA A 151 -1.74 -10.76 -1.58
CA ALA A 151 -0.71 -11.78 -1.42
C ALA A 151 -0.11 -11.75 -0.01
N GLY A 152 -0.01 -10.56 0.59
CA GLY A 152 0.54 -10.35 1.93
C GLY A 152 1.41 -9.10 1.98
N TRP A 153 2.07 -8.89 3.12
CA TRP A 153 2.96 -7.74 3.32
C TRP A 153 4.31 -7.96 2.63
N GLY A 154 4.77 -6.99 1.83
CA GLY A 154 6.03 -7.05 1.09
C GLY A 154 7.22 -6.37 1.80
N GLY A 155 7.02 -5.84 3.00
CA GLY A 155 8.04 -5.11 3.77
C GLY A 155 7.68 -3.64 3.94
N SER A 156 7.31 -2.97 2.85
CA SER A 156 6.91 -1.54 2.85
C SER A 156 5.45 -1.30 2.43
N THR A 157 4.84 -2.26 1.73
CA THR A 157 3.46 -2.16 1.24
C THR A 157 2.80 -3.53 1.20
N CYS A 158 1.46 -3.54 1.18
CA CYS A 158 0.68 -4.76 1.00
C CYS A 158 0.55 -5.08 -0.49
N LEU A 159 0.85 -6.32 -0.86
CA LEU A 159 1.00 -6.75 -2.24
C LEU A 159 -0.29 -7.37 -2.79
N SER A 160 -0.58 -7.10 -4.06
CA SER A 160 -1.61 -7.83 -4.81
C SER A 160 -1.14 -9.25 -5.16
N LEU A 161 -2.07 -10.13 -5.55
CA LEU A 161 -1.77 -11.53 -5.92
C LEU A 161 -0.83 -11.66 -7.13
N ASP A 162 -0.78 -10.64 -7.97
CA ASP A 162 0.03 -10.53 -9.19
C ASP A 162 1.21 -9.55 -9.03
N ALA A 163 1.53 -9.17 -7.79
CA ALA A 163 2.58 -8.19 -7.53
C ALA A 163 3.94 -8.66 -8.04
N SER A 164 4.69 -7.73 -8.61
CA SER A 164 6.08 -7.96 -8.99
C SER A 164 6.94 -8.22 -7.74
N PRO A 165 7.88 -9.20 -7.79
CA PRO A 165 8.87 -9.39 -6.74
C PRO A 165 9.63 -8.10 -6.38
N ALA A 166 9.81 -7.18 -7.34
CA ALA A 166 10.50 -5.91 -7.11
C ALA A 166 9.85 -5.00 -6.06
N LEU A 167 8.59 -5.26 -5.69
CA LEU A 167 7.89 -4.55 -4.62
C LEU A 167 8.16 -5.14 -3.23
N ILE A 168 8.82 -6.30 -3.15
CA ILE A 168 9.27 -6.88 -1.88
C ILE A 168 10.56 -6.17 -1.47
N THR A 169 10.48 -5.40 -0.39
CA THR A 169 11.59 -4.60 0.16
C THR A 169 12.12 -5.18 1.48
N ASP A 170 11.62 -6.32 1.92
CA ASP A 170 12.16 -7.08 3.05
C ASP A 170 12.92 -8.32 2.56
N LYS A 171 14.14 -8.50 3.07
CA LYS A 171 15.03 -9.59 2.66
C LYS A 171 14.49 -10.97 3.05
N ALA A 172 13.99 -11.14 4.27
CA ALA A 172 13.49 -12.43 4.74
C ALA A 172 12.24 -12.84 3.97
N ILE A 173 11.37 -11.86 3.65
CA ILE A 173 10.21 -12.08 2.78
C ILE A 173 10.65 -12.44 1.37
N CYS A 174 11.68 -11.80 0.82
CA CYS A 174 12.21 -12.13 -0.50
C CYS A 174 12.74 -13.56 -0.59
N GLU A 175 13.52 -13.99 0.40
CA GLU A 175 14.10 -15.34 0.47
C GLU A 175 13.02 -16.44 0.56
N ASN A 176 11.82 -16.10 1.06
CA ASN A 176 10.70 -17.01 1.22
C ASN A 176 9.49 -16.63 0.33
N SER A 177 9.67 -15.78 -0.67
CA SER A 177 8.54 -15.12 -1.38
C SER A 177 7.64 -16.12 -2.10
N GLN A 178 8.21 -17.20 -2.63
CA GLN A 178 7.45 -18.26 -3.27
C GLN A 178 6.57 -19.03 -2.28
N ALA A 179 7.06 -19.28 -1.06
CA ALA A 179 6.32 -20.05 -0.06
C ALA A 179 5.28 -19.18 0.66
N TRP A 180 5.62 -17.93 0.98
CA TRP A 180 4.77 -17.06 1.79
C TRP A 180 3.75 -16.26 0.99
N LEU A 181 4.16 -15.76 -0.19
CA LEU A 181 3.37 -14.84 -0.99
C LEU A 181 2.94 -15.44 -2.33
N ASN A 182 3.43 -16.64 -2.67
CA ASN A 182 3.30 -17.24 -4.00
C ASN A 182 3.87 -16.34 -5.12
N ILE A 183 4.93 -15.58 -4.81
CA ILE A 183 5.60 -14.67 -5.74
C ILE A 183 7.00 -15.22 -6.08
N PRO A 184 7.25 -15.69 -7.31
CA PRO A 184 8.54 -16.26 -7.69
C PRO A 184 9.62 -15.18 -7.80
N SER A 185 10.74 -15.35 -7.09
CA SER A 185 11.87 -14.42 -7.12
C SER A 185 13.17 -15.07 -7.60
N ALA A 186 14.13 -14.24 -8.02
CA ALA A 186 15.53 -14.60 -8.30
C ALA A 186 16.48 -14.15 -7.18
N GLY A 187 15.97 -14.03 -5.96
CA GLY A 187 16.74 -13.63 -4.78
C GLY A 187 16.83 -12.13 -4.55
N TRP A 188 17.69 -11.74 -3.62
CA TRP A 188 17.82 -10.37 -3.09
C TRP A 188 18.97 -9.61 -3.74
N ASP A 189 18.75 -8.37 -4.19
CA ASP A 189 19.80 -7.54 -4.81
C ASP A 189 20.55 -6.60 -3.85
N GLY A 190 20.16 -6.59 -2.57
CA GLY A 190 20.66 -5.65 -1.57
C GLY A 190 19.59 -4.67 -1.08
N THR A 191 18.60 -4.36 -1.91
CA THR A 191 17.54 -3.37 -1.63
C THR A 191 16.12 -3.89 -1.87
N ARG A 192 15.93 -4.80 -2.83
CA ARG A 192 14.64 -5.36 -3.18
C ARG A 192 14.79 -6.78 -3.72
N CYS A 193 13.65 -7.45 -3.85
CA CYS A 193 13.60 -8.80 -4.42
C CYS A 193 13.60 -8.76 -5.95
N ARG A 194 14.32 -9.69 -6.56
CA ARG A 194 14.52 -9.76 -8.01
C ARG A 194 13.42 -10.59 -8.66
N ALA A 195 12.96 -10.15 -9.84
CA ALA A 195 12.07 -10.96 -10.66
C ALA A 195 12.81 -12.16 -11.29
N LYS A 196 12.14 -13.33 -11.32
CA LYS A 196 12.72 -14.55 -11.90
C LYS A 196 13.01 -14.46 -13.41
N ASN A 197 12.25 -13.61 -14.12
CA ASN A 197 12.35 -13.43 -15.57
C ASN A 197 13.00 -12.09 -15.93
N MET A 198 14.04 -11.65 -15.22
CA MET A 198 14.79 -10.47 -15.64
C MET A 198 15.57 -10.77 -16.93
N ARG A 199 15.53 -9.85 -17.88
CA ARG A 199 16.40 -9.90 -19.05
C ARG A 199 17.75 -9.33 -18.65
N CYS A 200 18.80 -9.77 -19.32
CA CYS A 200 20.16 -9.32 -19.02
C CYS A 200 20.27 -7.80 -19.13
N LYS A 201 19.64 -7.20 -20.14
CA LYS A 201 19.65 -5.73 -20.30
C LYS A 201 19.01 -4.95 -19.16
N ASP A 202 18.21 -5.60 -18.31
CA ASP A 202 17.56 -4.99 -17.15
C ASP A 202 18.46 -5.09 -15.88
N LEU A 203 19.66 -5.70 -15.98
CA LEU A 203 20.64 -5.80 -14.89
C LEU A 203 21.61 -4.61 -14.91
N ASP A 204 21.45 -3.73 -13.93
CA ASP A 204 22.34 -2.58 -13.73
C ASP A 204 23.52 -2.96 -12.83
N GLY A 205 24.65 -3.24 -13.47
CA GLY A 205 25.94 -3.38 -12.80
C GLY A 205 26.62 -4.73 -13.02
N LYS A 206 27.94 -4.66 -13.15
CA LYS A 206 28.82 -5.81 -13.43
C LYS A 206 28.61 -6.97 -12.45
N LYS A 207 28.56 -6.69 -11.14
CA LYS A 207 28.38 -7.73 -10.12
C LYS A 207 27.06 -8.49 -10.27
N MET A 208 25.96 -7.79 -10.58
CA MET A 208 24.67 -8.45 -10.77
C MET A 208 24.67 -9.32 -12.03
N CYS A 209 25.33 -8.86 -13.09
CA CYS A 209 25.48 -9.62 -14.32
C CYS A 209 26.30 -10.91 -14.11
N GLU A 210 27.37 -10.85 -13.32
CA GLU A 210 28.21 -12.00 -12.95
C GLU A 210 27.46 -13.00 -12.05
N GLU A 211 26.60 -12.54 -11.14
CA GLU A 211 25.75 -13.43 -10.32
C GLU A 211 24.67 -14.18 -11.14
N PHE A 212 24.40 -13.74 -12.38
CA PHE A 212 23.46 -14.37 -13.32
C PHE A 212 24.17 -15.22 -14.38
N GLU A 213 25.34 -15.77 -14.04
CA GLU A 213 26.05 -16.76 -14.86
C GLU A 213 25.12 -17.95 -15.20
N GLY A 214 24.73 -18.03 -16.48
CA GLY A 214 23.82 -19.06 -17.01
C GLY A 214 22.56 -18.51 -17.68
N ALA A 215 22.11 -17.30 -17.32
CA ALA A 215 21.04 -16.60 -18.06
C ALA A 215 21.60 -15.54 -19.01
N CYS A 216 22.76 -14.97 -18.66
CA CYS A 216 23.41 -13.90 -19.40
C CYS A 216 24.78 -14.33 -19.90
N ALA A 217 25.19 -13.76 -21.05
CA ALA A 217 26.52 -13.97 -21.61
C ALA A 217 27.60 -13.32 -20.76
N GLY A 218 27.31 -12.18 -20.13
CA GLY A 218 28.21 -11.46 -19.23
C GLY A 218 28.21 -9.94 -19.45
N TRP A 219 29.09 -9.24 -18.74
CA TRP A 219 29.14 -7.77 -18.76
C TRP A 219 29.86 -7.26 -20.02
N GLY A 220 29.21 -6.38 -20.78
CA GLY A 220 29.74 -5.77 -22.01
C GLY A 220 30.43 -4.42 -21.82
N GLY A 221 30.63 -3.96 -20.58
CA GLY A 221 31.23 -2.65 -20.28
C GLY A 221 30.20 -1.62 -19.80
N ASN A 222 29.10 -1.47 -20.54
CA ASN A 222 28.01 -0.53 -20.21
C ASN A 222 26.72 -1.21 -19.72
N GLY A 223 26.65 -2.54 -19.81
CA GLY A 223 25.45 -3.32 -19.47
C GLY A 223 25.71 -4.81 -19.56
N CYS A 224 24.76 -5.61 -19.08
CA CYS A 224 24.81 -7.06 -19.19
C CYS A 224 24.25 -7.52 -20.54
N LEU A 225 24.95 -8.46 -21.19
CA LEU A 225 24.63 -8.95 -22.53
C LEU A 225 23.91 -10.31 -22.48
N GLU A 226 22.97 -10.52 -23.39
CA GLU A 226 22.32 -11.82 -23.61
C GLU A 226 23.21 -12.71 -24.49
N HIS A 227 23.04 -14.03 -24.41
CA HIS A 227 23.71 -14.96 -25.32
C HIS A 227 23.33 -14.66 -26.78
N GLY A 228 24.34 -14.53 -27.65
CA GLY A 228 24.17 -14.15 -29.05
C GLY A 228 24.04 -12.64 -29.30
N SER A 229 24.29 -11.80 -28.29
CA SER A 229 24.37 -10.34 -28.48
C SER A 229 25.43 -9.93 -29.50
N SER A 230 25.21 -8.82 -30.20
CA SER A 230 26.14 -8.28 -31.19
C SER A 230 27.48 -7.86 -30.55
N PRO A 231 28.64 -8.16 -31.16
CA PRO A 231 29.97 -7.73 -30.70
C PRO A 231 30.07 -6.22 -30.45
N SER A 232 29.63 -5.40 -31.39
CA SER A 232 28.57 -4.40 -31.23
C SER A 232 28.51 -3.62 -29.92
N LEU A 233 27.96 -4.32 -28.93
CA LEU A 233 27.52 -3.81 -27.65
C LEU A 233 28.60 -3.91 -26.57
N ILE A 234 29.76 -4.47 -26.91
CA ILE A 234 30.93 -4.58 -26.04
C ILE A 234 31.72 -3.28 -26.14
N ALA A 235 31.61 -2.45 -25.11
CA ALA A 235 32.28 -1.16 -25.00
C ALA A 235 33.61 -1.22 -24.23
N ASP A 236 34.03 -2.40 -23.78
CA ASP A 236 35.30 -2.60 -23.08
C ASP A 236 36.29 -3.39 -23.96
N VAL A 237 37.47 -2.81 -24.21
CA VAL A 237 38.51 -3.40 -25.07
C VAL A 237 39.06 -4.73 -24.53
N ALA A 238 39.19 -4.87 -23.21
CA ALA A 238 39.70 -6.10 -22.60
C ALA A 238 38.67 -7.23 -22.64
N ILE A 239 37.37 -6.88 -22.65
CA ILE A 239 36.26 -7.81 -22.88
C ILE A 239 36.18 -8.16 -24.37
N CYS A 240 36.28 -7.18 -25.27
CA CYS A 240 36.26 -7.38 -26.72
C CYS A 240 37.34 -8.38 -27.19
N ASN A 241 38.57 -8.23 -26.70
CA ASN A 241 39.68 -9.12 -27.06
C ASN A 241 39.49 -10.56 -26.54
N ARG A 242 38.58 -10.76 -25.58
CA ARG A 242 38.28 -12.07 -24.98
C ARG A 242 36.82 -12.48 -25.15
N SER A 243 36.06 -11.79 -26.01
CA SER A 243 34.60 -11.93 -26.06
C SER A 243 34.15 -13.33 -26.45
N GLN A 244 34.89 -14.01 -27.33
CA GLN A 244 34.59 -15.39 -27.71
C GLN A 244 34.77 -16.35 -26.53
N ALA A 245 35.81 -16.14 -25.72
CA ALA A 245 36.13 -16.99 -24.58
C ALA A 245 35.26 -16.67 -23.34
N LEU A 246 34.95 -15.39 -23.12
CA LEU A 246 34.21 -14.92 -21.95
C LEU A 246 32.70 -14.96 -22.14
N LEU A 247 32.22 -14.56 -23.33
CA LEU A 247 30.80 -14.30 -23.60
C LEU A 247 30.21 -15.24 -24.67
N GLY A 248 31.06 -16.04 -25.34
CA GLY A 248 30.65 -16.80 -26.52
C GLY A 248 30.32 -15.93 -27.74
N ILE A 249 30.75 -14.66 -27.74
CA ILE A 249 30.47 -13.67 -28.79
C ILE A 249 31.73 -13.51 -29.66
N PRO A 250 31.69 -13.81 -30.97
CA PRO A 250 32.86 -13.67 -31.84
C PRO A 250 33.37 -12.24 -31.88
N SER A 251 34.66 -12.04 -31.57
CA SER A 251 35.28 -10.73 -31.67
C SER A 251 35.52 -10.38 -33.14
N ILE A 252 35.17 -9.16 -33.55
CA ILE A 252 35.51 -8.61 -34.89
C ILE A 252 36.68 -7.62 -34.83
N GLY A 253 37.36 -7.55 -33.68
CA GLY A 253 38.41 -6.57 -33.39
C GLY A 253 37.84 -5.25 -32.86
N TRP A 254 38.69 -4.51 -32.16
CA TRP A 254 38.30 -3.24 -31.55
C TRP A 254 38.24 -2.11 -32.60
N GLY A 255 37.06 -1.53 -32.79
CA GLY A 255 36.80 -0.44 -33.73
C GLY A 255 37.02 0.97 -33.16
N GLY A 256 37.47 1.09 -31.91
CA GLY A 256 37.74 2.37 -31.24
C GLY A 256 36.75 2.70 -30.12
N THR A 257 35.45 2.54 -30.37
CA THR A 257 34.37 2.76 -29.38
C THR A 257 33.66 1.49 -28.96
N SER A 258 33.75 0.43 -29.78
CA SER A 258 33.16 -0.87 -29.52
C SER A 258 33.98 -1.98 -30.16
N CYS A 259 33.69 -3.21 -29.75
CA CYS A 259 33.87 -4.41 -30.56
C CYS A 259 32.77 -4.45 -31.66
#